data_AF-A0A3S1GW43-F1
#
_entry.id   AF-A0A3S1GW43-F1
#
_cell.length_a   1.000
_cell.length_b   1.000
_cell.length_c   1.000
_cell.angle_alpha   90.00
_cell.angle_beta   90.00
_cell.angle_gamma   90.00
#
_symmetry.space_group_name_H-M   'P 1'
#
loop_
_entity.id
_entity.type
_entity.pdbx_description
1 polymer ?
#
loop_
_entity_poly.entity_id
_entity_poly.type
_entity_poly.pdbx_seq_one_letter_code
_entity_poly.pdbx_strand_id
1 'polypeptide(L)'
;MRVILERSNLLKSLNHVHRVVERRNTIPILSNVLLSAEGATLEMKATDLDLEVTEATPAKVERGGATTVPAHLLYDIVRKLADGAEVMLKTDEDGNAMTVTSGRSSFRLQCLPQSDFPELSAGSFSHIFRLDSVALRGLIEKTQFAISTEETRYYL
;
A
#
# COMPACT_ATOMS: atom_id res chain seq x y z
N MET A 1 10.12 -13.15 4.22
CA MET A 1 8.93 -12.72 4.98
C MET A 1 7.87 -13.83 5.01
N ARG A 2 7.20 -14.03 6.15
CA ARG A 2 6.00 -14.86 6.32
C ARG A 2 5.09 -14.22 7.37
N VAL A 3 3.91 -13.78 6.96
CA VAL A 3 2.92 -13.11 7.81
C VAL A 3 1.53 -13.71 7.62
N ILE A 4 0.73 -13.69 8.70
CA ILE A 4 -0.66 -14.14 8.71
C ILE A 4 -1.52 -13.02 9.31
N LEU A 5 -2.62 -12.66 8.65
CA LEU A 5 -3.54 -11.63 9.13
C LEU A 5 -4.95 -11.86 8.59
N GLU A 6 -5.94 -11.26 9.25
CA GLU A 6 -7.33 -11.29 8.78
C GLU A 6 -7.46 -10.57 7.45
N ARG A 7 -8.25 -11.15 6.54
CA ARG A 7 -8.57 -10.56 5.24
C ARG A 7 -9.16 -9.15 5.38
N SER A 8 -10.03 -8.92 6.36
CA SER A 8 -10.66 -7.62 6.64
C SER A 8 -9.63 -6.50 6.84
N ASN A 9 -8.63 -6.77 7.68
CA ASN A 9 -7.56 -5.85 8.02
C ASN A 9 -6.63 -5.59 6.83
N LEU A 10 -6.24 -6.65 6.11
CA LEU A 10 -5.43 -6.53 4.90
C LEU A 10 -6.17 -5.76 3.80
N LEU A 11 -7.44 -6.07 3.56
CA LEU A 11 -8.26 -5.44 2.52
C LEU A 11 -8.48 -3.96 2.81
N LYS A 12 -8.75 -3.59 4.06
CA LYS A 12 -8.93 -2.19 4.48
C LYS A 12 -7.68 -1.37 4.16
N SER A 13 -6.52 -1.87 4.57
CA SER A 13 -5.26 -1.15 4.39
C SER A 13 -4.84 -1.09 2.92
N LEU A 14 -4.96 -2.22 2.20
CA LEU A 14 -4.75 -2.25 0.76
C LEU A 14 -5.67 -1.27 0.03
N ASN A 15 -6.94 -1.15 0.43
CA ASN A 15 -7.89 -0.22 -0.19
C ASN A 15 -7.45 1.24 -0.10
N HIS A 16 -6.70 1.65 0.92
CA HIS A 16 -6.16 3.00 1.01
C HIS A 16 -4.90 3.17 0.16
N VAL A 17 -3.90 2.30 0.35
CA VAL A 17 -2.58 2.45 -0.30
C VAL A 17 -2.62 2.20 -1.81
N HIS A 18 -3.40 1.23 -2.30
CA HIS A 18 -3.37 0.88 -3.73
C HIS A 18 -3.92 1.98 -4.66
N ARG A 19 -4.65 2.97 -4.11
CA ARG A 19 -5.26 4.05 -4.91
C ARG A 19 -4.26 5.06 -5.42
N VAL A 20 -3.10 5.17 -4.76
CA VAL A 20 -1.97 6.02 -5.22
C VAL A 20 -1.29 5.39 -6.43
N VAL A 21 -1.40 4.07 -6.59
CA VAL A 21 -0.77 3.36 -7.71
C VAL A 21 -1.55 3.61 -8.99
N GLU A 22 -0.95 4.34 -9.93
CA GLU A 22 -1.52 4.51 -11.25
C GLU A 22 -1.65 3.18 -12.01
N ARG A 23 -2.74 3.03 -12.79
CA ARG A 23 -2.97 1.81 -13.58
C ARG A 23 -2.05 1.67 -14.78
N ARG A 24 -1.48 2.77 -15.26
CA ARG A 24 -0.64 2.83 -16.46
C ARG A 24 0.71 3.44 -16.11
N ASN A 25 1.54 2.67 -15.43
CA ASN A 25 2.91 3.09 -15.13
C ASN A 25 3.89 2.41 -16.09
N THR A 26 4.84 3.18 -16.64
CA THR A 26 5.93 2.64 -17.47
C THR A 26 7.08 2.10 -16.61
N ILE A 27 7.15 2.49 -15.34
CA ILE A 27 8.14 2.07 -14.36
C ILE A 27 7.53 0.95 -13.50
N PRO A 28 7.96 -0.33 -13.66
CA PRO A 28 7.29 -1.46 -13.02
C PRO A 28 7.22 -1.40 -11.49
N ILE A 29 8.26 -0.89 -10.82
CA ILE A 29 8.29 -0.82 -9.35
C ILE A 29 7.21 0.09 -8.77
N LEU A 30 6.80 1.14 -9.50
CA LEU A 30 5.73 2.04 -9.07
C LEU A 30 4.34 1.41 -9.23
N SER A 31 4.22 0.27 -9.90
CA SER A 31 2.98 -0.54 -9.92
C SER A 31 2.83 -1.43 -8.68
N ASN A 32 3.85 -1.48 -7.82
CA ASN A 32 3.88 -2.31 -6.64
C ASN A 32 3.56 -1.51 -5.36
N VAL A 33 3.10 -2.24 -4.35
CA VAL A 33 3.08 -1.80 -2.96
C VAL A 33 4.29 -2.43 -2.26
N LEU A 34 5.04 -1.63 -1.49
CA LEU A 34 6.06 -2.13 -0.57
C LEU A 34 5.36 -2.70 0.66
N LEU A 35 5.74 -3.91 1.03
CA LEU A 35 5.30 -4.62 2.22
C LEU A 35 6.48 -4.79 3.17
N SER A 36 6.36 -4.33 4.40
CA SER A 36 7.37 -4.53 5.45
C SER A 36 6.75 -5.17 6.68
N ALA A 37 7.27 -6.33 7.07
CA ALA A 37 6.81 -7.07 8.23
C ALA A 37 7.85 -7.05 9.34
N GLU A 38 7.49 -6.43 10.46
CA GLU A 38 8.32 -6.33 11.65
C GLU A 38 7.46 -6.39 12.91
N GLY A 39 7.96 -7.05 13.95
CA GLY A 39 7.25 -7.20 15.23
C GLY A 39 5.88 -7.86 15.08
N ALA A 40 4.82 -7.09 15.30
CA ALA A 40 3.43 -7.54 15.21
C ALA A 40 2.63 -6.77 14.14
N THR A 41 3.32 -6.18 13.17
CA THR A 41 2.74 -5.27 12.18
C THR A 41 3.21 -5.60 10.77
N LEU A 42 2.28 -5.41 9.82
CA LEU A 42 2.57 -5.33 8.40
C LEU A 42 2.33 -3.89 7.95
N GLU A 43 3.40 -3.21 7.53
CA GLU A 43 3.35 -1.90 6.90
C GLU A 43 3.22 -2.05 5.38
N MET A 44 2.39 -1.20 4.79
CA MET A 44 2.19 -1.06 3.36
C MET A 44 2.50 0.37 2.95
N LYS A 45 3.30 0.52 1.89
CA LYS A 45 3.65 1.82 1.32
C LYS A 45 3.47 1.81 -0.20
N ALA A 46 2.85 2.85 -0.75
CA ALA A 46 2.66 3.03 -2.19
C ALA A 46 2.91 4.50 -2.57
N THR A 47 3.43 4.71 -3.77
CA THR A 47 3.75 6.06 -4.28
C THR A 47 3.73 6.14 -5.80
N ASP A 48 3.43 7.33 -6.31
CA ASP A 48 3.58 7.74 -7.71
C ASP A 48 4.76 8.72 -7.93
N LEU A 49 5.63 8.89 -6.92
CA LEU A 49 6.73 9.86 -6.78
C LEU A 49 6.33 11.27 -6.32
N ASP A 50 5.06 11.66 -6.44
CA ASP A 50 4.55 12.95 -5.96
C ASP A 50 3.81 12.80 -4.62
N LEU A 51 3.09 11.69 -4.45
CA LEU A 51 2.34 11.32 -3.27
C LEU A 51 2.85 9.98 -2.71
N GLU A 52 3.04 9.90 -1.39
CA GLU A 52 3.26 8.65 -0.68
C GLU A 52 2.14 8.42 0.32
N VAL A 53 1.58 7.21 0.34
CA VAL A 53 0.66 6.76 1.39
C VAL A 53 1.25 5.54 2.07
N THR A 54 1.37 5.62 3.39
CA THR A 54 1.83 4.54 4.27
C THR A 54 0.74 4.18 5.26
N GLU A 55 0.49 2.88 5.44
CA GLU A 55 -0.46 2.37 6.43
C GLU A 55 0.06 1.08 7.05
N ALA A 56 -0.14 0.92 8.36
CA ALA A 56 0.22 -0.29 9.08
C ALA A 56 -1.02 -1.00 9.62
N THR A 57 -1.00 -2.33 9.55
CA THR A 57 -2.04 -3.20 10.12
C THR A 57 -1.44 -4.25 11.05
N PRO A 58 -2.15 -4.65 12.12
CA PRO A 58 -1.74 -5.78 12.94
C PRO A 58 -1.64 -7.06 12.10
N ALA A 59 -0.57 -7.82 12.32
CA ALA A 59 -0.33 -9.10 11.65
C ALA A 59 0.49 -10.03 12.57
N LYS A 60 0.25 -11.33 12.47
CA LYS A 60 1.12 -12.35 13.07
C LYS A 60 2.34 -12.54 12.16
N VAL A 61 3.47 -11.98 12.56
CA VAL A 61 4.74 -12.11 11.82
C VAL A 61 5.48 -13.36 12.31
N GLU A 62 5.54 -14.39 11.46
CA GLU A 62 6.31 -15.62 11.74
C GLU A 62 7.76 -15.48 11.27
N ARG A 63 7.99 -14.72 10.18
CA ARG A 63 9.32 -14.35 9.69
C ARG A 63 9.25 -12.94 9.15
N GLY A 64 10.00 -12.02 9.74
CA GLY A 64 10.09 -10.64 9.27
C GLY A 64 10.70 -10.51 7.87
N GLY A 65 10.79 -9.27 7.42
CA GLY A 65 11.39 -8.88 6.14
C GLY A 65 10.42 -8.11 5.27
N ALA A 66 10.88 -7.73 4.09
CA ALA A 66 10.16 -6.83 3.21
C ALA A 66 10.34 -7.19 1.74
N THR A 67 9.38 -6.79 0.92
CA THR A 67 9.35 -7.03 -0.53
C THR A 67 8.31 -6.12 -1.16
N THR A 68 8.30 -6.03 -2.49
CA THR A 68 7.24 -5.31 -3.22
C THR A 68 6.38 -6.29 -4.01
N VAL A 69 5.10 -5.97 -4.19
CA VAL A 69 4.14 -6.83 -4.92
C VAL A 69 3.14 -5.98 -5.70
N PRO A 70 2.66 -6.42 -6.88
CA PRO A 70 1.72 -5.63 -7.69
C PRO A 70 0.45 -5.26 -6.90
N ALA A 71 0.25 -3.95 -6.69
CA ALA A 71 -0.71 -3.45 -5.72
C ALA A 71 -2.16 -3.79 -6.10
N HIS A 72 -2.53 -3.51 -7.35
CA HIS A 72 -3.87 -3.80 -7.88
C HIS A 72 -4.18 -5.30 -7.88
N LEU A 73 -3.21 -6.14 -8.26
CA LEU A 73 -3.39 -7.58 -8.31
C LEU A 73 -3.56 -8.18 -6.90
N LEU A 74 -2.73 -7.74 -5.94
CA LEU A 74 -2.88 -8.17 -4.55
C LEU A 74 -4.24 -7.73 -3.98
N TYR A 75 -4.64 -6.48 -4.21
CA TYR A 75 -5.95 -5.97 -3.81
C TYR A 75 -7.10 -6.80 -4.41
N ASP A 76 -7.07 -7.06 -5.71
CA ASP A 76 -8.11 -7.84 -6.40
C ASP A 76 -8.21 -9.28 -5.89
N ILE A 77 -7.07 -9.90 -5.54
CA ILE A 77 -7.04 -11.22 -4.93
C ILE A 77 -7.71 -11.17 -3.55
N VAL A 78 -7.22 -10.29 -2.66
CA VAL A 78 -7.71 -10.21 -1.28
C VAL A 78 -9.20 -9.84 -1.24
N ARG A 79 -9.66 -8.98 -2.15
CA ARG A 79 -11.08 -8.62 -2.27
C ARG A 79 -11.96 -9.81 -2.60
N LYS A 80 -11.49 -10.79 -3.37
CA LYS A 80 -12.25 -11.97 -3.80
C LYS A 80 -12.19 -13.16 -2.82
N LEU A 81 -11.36 -13.08 -1.77
CA LEU A 81 -11.32 -14.10 -0.72
C LEU A 81 -12.60 -14.07 0.13
N ALA A 82 -12.87 -15.16 0.85
CA ALA A 82 -14.06 -15.28 1.71
C ALA A 82 -14.02 -14.30 2.90
N ASP A 83 -15.19 -13.82 3.35
CA ASP A 83 -15.30 -13.05 4.58
C ASP A 83 -14.83 -13.87 5.79
N GLY A 84 -14.14 -13.21 6.73
CA GLY A 84 -13.56 -13.86 7.91
C GLY A 84 -12.35 -14.77 7.67
N ALA A 85 -11.84 -14.86 6.42
CA ALA A 85 -10.68 -15.70 6.12
C ALA A 85 -9.38 -15.10 6.68
N GLU A 86 -8.46 -15.98 7.06
CA GLU A 86 -7.05 -15.64 7.29
C GLU A 86 -6.27 -15.68 5.98
N VAL A 87 -5.40 -14.70 5.78
CA VAL A 87 -4.52 -14.60 4.62
C VAL A 87 -3.08 -14.80 5.08
N MET A 88 -2.38 -15.74 4.47
CA MET A 88 -0.94 -15.93 4.64
C MET A 88 -0.21 -15.33 3.43
N LEU A 89 0.75 -14.44 3.71
CA LEU A 89 1.69 -13.93 2.73
C LEU A 89 3.07 -14.51 3.03
N LYS A 90 3.67 -15.20 2.06
CA LYS A 90 4.98 -15.84 2.22
C LYS A 90 5.86 -15.54 1.01
N THR A 91 7.03 -14.95 1.22
CA THR A 91 8.04 -14.82 0.17
C THR A 91 8.82 -16.13 0.01
N ASP A 92 9.30 -16.39 -1.20
CA ASP A 92 10.32 -17.42 -1.42
C ASP A 92 11.68 -17.01 -0.80
N GLU A 93 12.67 -17.90 -0.92
CA GLU A 93 14.00 -17.71 -0.35
C GLU A 93 14.77 -16.58 -1.05
N ASP A 94 14.57 -16.45 -2.36
CA ASP A 94 15.21 -15.42 -3.19
C ASP A 94 14.50 -14.06 -3.11
N GLY A 95 13.28 -14.00 -2.56
CA GLY A 95 12.47 -12.78 -2.45
C GLY A 95 11.83 -12.32 -3.77
N ASN A 96 11.94 -13.13 -4.83
CA ASN A 96 11.45 -12.82 -6.18
C ASN A 96 9.97 -13.14 -6.37
N ALA A 97 9.37 -13.93 -5.48
CA ALA A 97 7.94 -14.20 -5.53
C ALA A 97 7.30 -14.26 -4.15
N MET A 98 6.04 -13.85 -4.10
CA MET A 98 5.17 -13.99 -2.94
C MET A 98 4.05 -14.98 -3.22
N THR A 99 3.87 -15.92 -2.30
CA THR A 99 2.70 -16.79 -2.24
C THR A 99 1.64 -16.18 -1.32
N VAL A 100 0.43 -16.01 -1.83
CA VAL A 100 -0.77 -15.58 -1.10
C VAL A 100 -1.67 -16.79 -0.92
N THR A 101 -1.86 -17.25 0.32
CA THR A 101 -2.68 -18.44 0.64
C THR A 101 -3.84 -18.07 1.56
N SER A 102 -5.03 -18.59 1.27
CA SER A 102 -6.22 -18.47 2.12
C SER A 102 -7.12 -19.67 1.91
N GLY A 103 -7.29 -20.50 2.93
CA GLY A 103 -8.03 -21.76 2.82
C GLY A 103 -7.47 -22.67 1.73
N ARG A 104 -8.26 -22.95 0.68
CA ARG A 104 -7.86 -23.80 -0.46
C ARG A 104 -7.28 -23.01 -1.64
N SER A 105 -7.27 -21.68 -1.56
CA SER A 105 -6.76 -20.81 -2.61
C SER A 105 -5.28 -20.49 -2.39
N SER A 106 -4.48 -20.56 -3.45
CA SER A 106 -3.07 -20.20 -3.44
C SER A 106 -2.72 -19.47 -4.74
N PHE A 107 -2.06 -18.33 -4.62
CA PHE A 107 -1.63 -17.49 -5.73
C PHE A 107 -0.13 -17.22 -5.60
N ARG A 108 0.60 -17.23 -6.71
CA ARG A 108 2.01 -16.84 -6.75
C ARG A 108 2.15 -15.54 -7.55
N LEU A 109 2.69 -14.51 -6.91
CA LEU A 109 2.88 -13.18 -7.46
C LEU A 109 4.38 -12.93 -7.62
N GLN A 110 4.78 -12.37 -8.76
CA GLN A 110 6.16 -11.91 -8.95
C GLN A 110 6.37 -10.64 -8.13
N CYS A 111 7.50 -10.57 -7.45
CA CYS A 111 7.92 -9.47 -6.60
C CYS A 111 9.10 -8.75 -7.23
N LEU A 112 9.30 -7.50 -6.81
CA LEU A 112 10.55 -6.78 -7.08
C LEU A 112 11.26 -6.49 -5.75
N PRO A 113 12.60 -6.38 -5.75
CA PRO A 113 13.37 -6.07 -4.56
C PRO A 113 12.91 -4.77 -3.90
N GLN A 114 12.95 -4.73 -2.56
CA GLN A 114 12.64 -3.50 -1.82
C GLN A 114 13.61 -2.35 -2.15
N SER A 115 14.85 -2.66 -2.54
CA SER A 115 15.89 -1.69 -2.86
C SER A 115 15.56 -0.82 -4.07
N ASP A 116 14.65 -1.31 -4.92
CA ASP A 116 14.23 -0.61 -6.12
C ASP A 116 13.07 0.35 -5.83
N PHE A 117 12.44 0.22 -4.66
CA PHE A 117 11.32 1.07 -4.26
C PHE A 117 11.85 2.45 -3.86
N PRO A 118 11.26 3.55 -4.36
CA PRO A 118 11.75 4.89 -4.08
C PRO A 118 11.56 5.28 -2.61
N GLU A 119 12.55 5.96 -2.05
CA GLU A 119 12.45 6.60 -0.75
C GLU A 119 12.13 8.09 -0.94
N LEU A 120 10.94 8.51 -0.51
CA LEU A 120 10.55 9.91 -0.49
C LEU A 120 10.89 10.53 0.87
N SER A 121 11.70 11.58 0.86
CA SER A 121 11.98 12.37 2.06
C SER A 121 11.00 13.53 2.14
N ALA A 122 10.19 13.54 3.20
CA ALA A 122 9.25 14.63 3.49
C ALA A 122 9.93 15.95 3.88
N GLY A 123 11.27 15.96 3.97
CA GLY A 123 12.05 17.11 4.41
C GLY A 123 11.83 17.42 5.90
N SER A 124 12.07 18.68 6.28
CA SER A 124 11.81 19.17 7.63
C SER A 124 10.63 20.13 7.63
N PHE A 125 9.66 19.87 8.51
CA PHE A 125 8.50 20.74 8.68
C PHE A 125 8.74 21.73 9.80
N SER A 126 8.55 23.02 9.52
CA SER A 126 8.73 24.10 10.50
C SER A 126 7.57 24.23 11.49
N HIS A 127 6.39 23.69 11.16
CA HIS A 127 5.17 23.82 11.95
C HIS A 127 4.43 22.49 12.04
N ILE A 128 3.87 22.21 13.22
CA ILE A 128 3.01 21.05 13.47
C ILE A 128 1.78 21.54 14.24
N PHE A 129 0.59 21.22 13.74
CA PHE A 129 -0.68 21.57 14.38
C PHE A 129 -1.68 20.43 14.23
N ARG A 130 -2.81 20.53 14.93
CA ARG A 130 -3.89 19.54 14.91
C ARG A 130 -5.17 20.16 14.36
N LEU A 131 -5.88 19.40 13.54
CA LEU A 131 -7.21 19.72 13.03
C LEU A 131 -8.11 18.50 13.19
N ASP A 132 -9.40 18.75 13.43
CA ASP A 132 -10.41 17.70 13.39
C ASP A 132 -10.55 17.17 11.95
N SER A 133 -10.68 15.84 11.80
CA SER A 133 -10.73 15.20 10.49
C SER A 133 -11.99 15.54 9.71
N VAL A 134 -13.12 15.77 10.39
CA VAL A 134 -14.37 16.20 9.77
C VAL A 134 -14.24 17.65 9.31
N ALA A 135 -13.63 18.50 10.12
CA ALA A 135 -13.34 19.89 9.74
C ALA A 135 -12.41 19.96 8.51
N LEU A 136 -11.30 19.22 8.50
CA LEU A 136 -10.37 19.17 7.36
C LEU A 136 -11.06 18.69 6.08
N ARG A 137 -11.84 17.60 6.18
CA ARG A 137 -12.64 17.10 5.07
C ARG A 137 -13.62 18.16 4.55
N GLY A 138 -14.30 18.86 5.45
CA GLY A 138 -15.23 19.93 5.09
C GLY A 138 -14.56 21.13 4.40
N LEU A 139 -13.30 21.44 4.73
CA LEU A 139 -12.53 22.45 4.01
C LEU A 139 -12.24 22.00 2.58
N ILE A 140 -11.72 20.78 2.39
CA ILE A 140 -11.39 20.23 1.07
C ILE A 140 -12.64 20.13 0.19
N GLU A 141 -13.75 19.58 0.71
CA GLU A 141 -14.98 19.40 -0.06
C GLU A 141 -15.57 20.74 -0.55
N LYS A 142 -15.38 21.82 0.21
CA LYS A 142 -15.86 23.16 -0.14
C LYS A 142 -14.99 23.89 -1.16
N THR A 143 -13.74 23.46 -1.38
CA THR A 143 -12.81 24.17 -2.27
C THR A 143 -12.33 23.35 -3.45
N GLN A 144 -12.37 22.02 -3.40
CA GLN A 144 -11.79 21.14 -4.42
C GLN A 144 -12.37 21.35 -5.83
N PHE A 145 -13.64 21.79 -5.94
CA PHE A 145 -14.29 21.99 -7.23
C PHE A 145 -13.68 23.15 -8.04
N ALA A 146 -12.93 24.03 -7.37
CA ALA A 146 -12.30 25.20 -7.97
C ALA A 146 -10.84 24.96 -8.39
N ILE A 147 -10.30 23.75 -8.19
CA ILE A 147 -8.93 23.38 -8.60
C ILE A 147 -8.84 23.37 -10.12
N SER A 148 -7.78 23.98 -10.67
CA SER A 148 -7.51 23.92 -12.11
C SER A 148 -7.21 22.49 -12.57
N THR A 149 -7.82 22.05 -13.66
CA THR A 149 -7.47 20.79 -14.35
C THR A 149 -6.55 21.03 -15.55
N GLU A 150 -6.08 22.27 -15.77
CA GLU A 150 -5.13 22.62 -16.83
C GLU A 150 -3.69 22.32 -16.39
N GLU A 151 -3.02 21.38 -17.05
CA GLU A 151 -1.62 21.01 -16.77
C GLU A 151 -0.63 22.19 -16.90
N THR A 152 -0.97 23.20 -17.70
CA THR A 152 -0.13 24.39 -17.93
C THR A 152 -0.21 25.42 -16.79
N ARG A 153 -1.18 25.28 -15.88
CA ARG A 153 -1.41 26.17 -14.74
C ARG A 153 -1.09 25.46 -13.43
N TYR A 154 0.13 24.94 -13.30
CA TYR A 154 0.55 24.04 -12.20
C TYR A 154 0.34 24.56 -10.76
N TYR A 155 0.16 25.86 -10.56
CA TYR A 155 -0.04 26.48 -9.24
C TYR A 155 -1.50 26.82 -8.93
N LEU A 156 -2.44 26.49 -9.83
CA LEU A 156 -3.88 26.80 -9.72
C LEU A 156 -4.74 25.56 -9.47
#